data_AF-A0A952S8F4-F1
#
_entry.id   AF-A0A952S8F4-F1
#
_cell.length_a   1.000
_cell.length_b   1.000
_cell.length_c   1.000
_cell.angle_alpha   90.00
_cell.angle_beta   90.00
_cell.angle_gamma   90.00
#
_symmetry.space_group_name_H-M   'P 1'
#
loop_
_entity.id
_entity.type
_entity.pdbx_description
1 polymer ?
#
loop_
_entity_poly.entity_id
_entity_poly.type
_entity_poly.pdbx_seq_one_letter_code
_entity_poly.pdbx_strand_id
1 'polypeptide(L)' 'MTTTQRLLDISPRPAIRLSEIERLIRAHRIVSPPISREQLRKMCEDGTFETAPRPTERHPFLVYEDSFLDWVRMLSGKTG' A
#
# COMPACT_ATOMS: atom_id res chain seq x y z
N MET A 1 -13.59 32.02 -16.09
CA MET A 1 -12.20 31.69 -15.69
C MET A 1 -12.26 30.55 -14.70
N THR A 2 -11.99 29.32 -15.14
CA THR A 2 -12.21 28.06 -14.40
C THR A 2 -10.97 27.16 -14.49
N THR A 3 -9.80 27.74 -14.22
CA THR A 3 -8.52 27.01 -14.34
C THR A 3 -8.02 26.48 -12.98
N THR A 4 -8.54 26.98 -11.87
CA THR A 4 -8.00 26.70 -10.52
C THR A 4 -8.57 25.42 -9.87
N GLN A 5 -9.70 24.89 -10.33
CA GLN A 5 -10.30 23.68 -9.76
C GLN A 5 -9.52 22.40 -10.09
N ARG A 6 -8.73 22.36 -11.18
CA ARG A 6 -7.94 21.17 -11.56
C ARG A 6 -6.63 21.00 -10.80
N LEU A 7 -6.18 22.01 -10.05
CA LEU A 7 -4.92 21.98 -9.30
C LEU A 7 -5.05 21.33 -7.90
N LEU A 8 -6.28 21.21 -7.37
CA LEU A 8 -6.54 20.69 -6.03
C LEU A 8 -6.76 19.16 -5.98
N ASP A 9 -6.94 18.51 -7.13
CA ASP A 9 -7.06 17.04 -7.23
C ASP A 9 -5.71 16.31 -7.35
N ILE A 10 -4.59 17.06 -7.37
CA ILE A 10 -3.25 16.48 -7.32
C ILE A 10 -2.84 16.33 -5.85
N SER A 11 -3.66 15.64 -5.05
CA SER A 11 -3.16 15.13 -3.78
C SER A 11 -2.26 13.93 -4.12
N PRO A 12 -0.95 13.97 -3.83
CA PRO A 12 -0.10 12.82 -4.07
C PRO A 12 -0.67 11.64 -3.28
N ARG A 13 -1.01 10.54 -3.96
CA ARG A 13 -1.48 9.33 -3.29
C ARG A 13 -0.43 8.91 -2.26
N PRO A 14 -0.77 8.86 -0.97
CA PRO A 14 0.20 8.54 0.06
C PRO A 14 0.73 7.12 -0.18
N ALA A 15 2.05 6.98 -0.13
CA ALA A 15 2.73 5.72 -0.36
C ALA A 15 3.60 5.35 0.84
N ILE A 16 3.48 4.12 1.28
CA ILE A 16 4.13 3.57 2.46
C ILE A 16 5.19 2.54 2.08
N ARG A 17 6.23 2.44 2.90
CA ARG A 17 7.32 1.47 2.68
C ARG A 17 6.86 0.08 3.08
N LEU A 18 7.41 -0.94 2.41
CA LEU A 18 7.16 -2.34 2.76
C LEU A 18 7.51 -2.68 4.23
N SER A 19 8.56 -2.05 4.78
CA SER A 19 8.93 -2.20 6.19
C SER A 19 7.87 -1.66 7.15
N GLU A 20 7.16 -0.61 6.74
CA GLU A 20 6.09 -0.03 7.53
C GLU A 20 4.84 -0.91 7.48
N ILE A 21 4.50 -1.45 6.31
CA ILE A 21 3.45 -2.46 6.16
C ILE A 21 3.73 -3.67 7.06
N GLU A 22 4.95 -4.20 7.03
CA GLU A 22 5.36 -5.31 7.89
C GLU A 22 5.19 -4.96 9.39
N ARG A 23 5.58 -3.74 9.79
CA ARG A 23 5.41 -3.23 11.15
C ARG A 23 3.93 -3.15 11.54
N LEU A 24 3.08 -2.63 10.67
CA LEU A 24 1.64 -2.47 10.90
C LEU A 24 0.94 -3.83 11.03
N ILE A 25 1.24 -4.80 10.15
CA ILE A 25 0.69 -6.16 10.22
C ILE A 25 1.03 -6.81 11.57
N ARG A 26 2.27 -6.66 12.03
CA ARG A 26 2.71 -7.21 13.32
C ARG A 26 2.09 -6.48 14.52
N ALA A 27 2.08 -5.15 14.49
CA ALA A 27 1.59 -4.31 15.59
C ALA A 27 0.08 -4.47 15.81
N HIS A 28 -0.69 -4.51 14.72
CA HIS A 28 -2.15 -4.63 14.77
C HIS A 28 -2.66 -6.06 14.60
N ARG A 29 -1.77 -7.04 14.43
CA ARG A 29 -2.10 -8.46 14.20
C ARG A 29 -3.14 -8.64 13.08
N ILE A 30 -2.94 -7.92 11.96
CA ILE A 30 -3.87 -7.89 10.83
C ILE A 30 -4.06 -9.30 10.24
N VAL A 31 -2.98 -10.07 10.15
CA VAL A 31 -2.98 -11.48 9.71
C VAL A 31 -2.14 -12.29 10.68
N SER A 32 -2.61 -13.50 11.03
CA SER A 32 -1.89 -14.46 11.87
C SER A 32 -1.81 -15.81 11.14
N PRO A 33 -0.61 -16.36 10.88
CA PRO A 33 0.72 -15.83 11.23
C PRO A 33 1.08 -14.54 10.44
N PRO A 34 1.94 -13.67 10.99
CA PRO A 34 2.34 -12.44 10.32
C PRO A 34 3.06 -12.75 9.00
N ILE A 35 2.72 -12.00 7.96
CA ILE A 35 3.26 -12.17 6.61
C ILE A 35 4.76 -11.82 6.60
N SER A 36 5.58 -12.68 6.01
CA SER A 36 7.02 -12.44 5.89
C SER A 36 7.32 -11.35 4.86
N ARG A 37 8.47 -10.68 5.00
CA ARG A 37 8.90 -9.65 4.06
C ARG A 37 9.06 -10.15 2.62
N GLU A 38 9.45 -11.41 2.44
CA GLU A 38 9.50 -12.06 1.11
C GLU A 38 8.10 -12.19 0.51
N GLN A 39 7.13 -12.62 1.31
CA GLN A 39 5.75 -12.76 0.85
C GLN A 39 5.12 -11.40 0.53
N LEU A 40 5.38 -10.37 1.34
CA LEU A 40 4.96 -8.99 1.02
C LEU A 40 5.58 -8.50 -0.30
N ARG A 41 6.82 -8.91 -0.61
CA ARG A 41 7.46 -8.59 -1.89
C ARG A 41 6.74 -9.28 -3.05
N LYS A 42 6.41 -10.57 -2.91
CA LYS A 42 5.63 -11.31 -3.92
C LYS A 42 4.28 -10.66 -4.17
N MET A 43 3.60 -10.20 -3.12
CA MET A 43 2.33 -9.46 -3.22
C MET A 43 2.46 -8.11 -3.96
N CYS A 44 3.65 -7.51 -3.98
CA CYS A 44 3.91 -6.33 -4.82
C CYS A 44 4.21 -6.74 -6.28
N GLU A 45 4.87 -7.88 -6.49
CA GLU A 45 5.24 -8.40 -7.81
C GLU A 45 4.04 -8.99 -8.57
N ASP A 46 3.08 -9.61 -7.86
CA ASP A 46 1.88 -10.23 -8.43
C ASP A 46 0.72 -9.24 -8.65
N GLY A 47 0.86 -7.99 -8.19
CA GLY A 47 -0.12 -6.93 -8.36
C GLY A 47 -1.20 -6.87 -7.27
N THR A 48 -1.08 -7.66 -6.18
CA THR A 48 -1.99 -7.56 -5.03
C THR A 48 -1.90 -6.18 -4.37
N PHE A 49 -0.68 -5.65 -4.24
CA PHE A 49 -0.45 -4.28 -3.78
C PHE A 49 -0.14 -3.36 -4.95
N GLU A 50 -0.90 -2.28 -5.07
CA GLU A 50 -0.61 -1.22 -6.01
C GLU A 50 0.61 -0.43 -5.51
N THR A 51 1.60 -0.26 -6.38
CA THR A 51 2.88 0.34 -6.02
C THR A 51 3.13 1.65 -6.77
N ALA A 52 3.74 2.60 -6.07
CA ALA A 52 4.20 3.83 -6.67
C ALA A 52 5.39 3.56 -7.60
N PRO A 53 5.56 4.35 -8.68
CA PRO A 53 6.69 4.20 -9.60
C PRO A 53 8.01 4.22 -8.83
N ARG A 54 8.86 3.22 -9.13
CA ARG A 54 10.07 2.91 -8.38
C ARG A 54 11.00 4.13 -8.27
N PRO A 55 11.35 4.59 -7.06
CA PRO A 55 12.29 5.70 -6.92
C PRO A 55 13.75 5.27 -7.18
N THR A 56 14.14 4.03 -6.83
CA THR A 56 15.48 3.46 -7.06
C THR A 56 15.47 1.91 -7.01
N GLU A 57 16.46 1.24 -7.62
CA GLU A 57 16.60 -0.24 -7.59
C GLU A 57 16.80 -0.81 -6.17
N ARG A 58 17.31 -0.02 -5.22
CA ARG A 58 17.66 -0.48 -3.85
C ARG A 58 16.46 -0.57 -2.90
N HIS A 59 15.36 0.11 -3.20
CA HIS A 59 14.13 0.08 -2.41
C HIS A 59 12.94 -0.19 -3.33
N PRO A 60 12.67 -1.47 -3.65
CA PRO A 60 11.93 -1.82 -4.85
C PRO A 60 10.43 -1.47 -4.80
N PHE A 61 9.85 -1.29 -3.61
CA PHE A 61 8.41 -1.12 -3.46
C PHE A 61 8.03 -0.04 -2.43
N LEU A 62 7.28 0.95 -2.93
CA LEU A 62 6.42 1.83 -2.17
C LEU A 62 4.99 1.44 -2.53
N VAL A 63 4.18 1.07 -1.56
CA VAL A 63 2.80 0.61 -1.76
C VAL A 63 1.88 1.79 -1.46
N TYR A 64 0.86 2.02 -2.29
CA TYR A 64 -0.12 3.05 -1.97
C TYR A 64 -0.95 2.65 -0.75
N GLU A 65 -1.17 3.61 0.15
CA GLU A 65 -1.84 3.36 1.42
C GLU A 65 -3.28 2.89 1.22
N ASP A 66 -3.99 3.45 0.24
CA ASP A 66 -5.34 3.03 -0.14
C ASP A 66 -5.40 1.56 -0.57
N SER A 67 -4.47 1.11 -1.42
CA SER A 67 -4.37 -0.28 -1.85
C SER A 67 -4.12 -1.23 -0.67
N PHE A 68 -3.26 -0.83 0.28
CA PHE A 68 -3.05 -1.60 1.49
C PHE A 68 -4.33 -1.67 2.35
N LEU A 69 -5.02 -0.54 2.54
CA LEU A 69 -6.26 -0.48 3.32
C LEU A 69 -7.38 -1.32 2.68
N ASP A 70 -7.50 -1.31 1.36
CA ASP A 70 -8.47 -2.13 0.64
C ASP A 70 -8.19 -3.61 0.82
N TRP A 71 -6.93 -4.03 0.76
CA TRP A 71 -6.54 -5.39 1.11
C TRP A 71 -6.93 -5.76 2.56
N VAL A 72 -6.70 -4.88 3.53
CA VAL A 72 -7.11 -5.10 4.94
C VAL A 72 -8.65 -5.21 5.06
N ARG A 73 -9.40 -4.41 4.32
CA ARG A 73 -10.87 -4.46 4.29
C ARG A 73 -11.38 -5.78 3.72
N MET A 74 -10.77 -6.26 2.64
CA MET A 74 -11.08 -7.56 2.05
C MET A 74 -10.87 -8.70 3.05
N LEU A 75 -9.78 -8.68 3.82
CA LEU A 75 -9.53 -9.66 4.88
C LEU A 75 -10.56 -9.63 6.00
N SER A 76 -11.08 -8.44 6.32
CA SER A 76 -12.05 -8.25 7.40
C SER A 76 -13.48 -8.64 7.01
N GLY A 77 -13.71 -9.04 5.75
CA GLY A 77 -15.06 -9.33 5.23
C GLY A 77 -15.98 -8.10 5.20
N LYS A 78 -15.45 -6.90 5.41
CA LYS A 78 -16.19 -5.63 5.31
C LYS A 78 -16.12 -5.15 3.86
N THR A 79 -16.93 -5.74 3.00
CA THR A 79 -17.40 -5.09 1.78
C THR A 79 -18.37 -4.00 2.20
N GLY A 80 -17.89 -2.76 2.22
CA GLY A 80 -18.72 -1.56 2.37
C GLY A 80 -19.34 -1.18 1.04
#